data_AF-A0A973UWK7-F1
#
_entry.id   AF-A0A973UWK7-F1
#
_cell.length_a   1.000
_cell.length_b   1.000
_cell.length_c   1.000
_cell.angle_alpha   90.00
_cell.angle_beta   90.00
_cell.angle_gamma   90.00
#
_symmetry.space_group_name_H-M   'P 1'
#
loop_
_entity.id
_entity.type
_entity.pdbx_description
1 polymer ?
#
loop_
_entity_poly.entity_id
_entity_poly.type
_entity_poly.pdbx_seq_one_letter_code
_entity_poly.pdbx_strand_id
1 'polypeptide(L)'
;PWDHKPKLREMFDMQPGLDGHIRTNMYPSTAIGVRQMAVDYDVWSNIHYGYVGARAGIPAKTLILGSHIAPGAGQTDAGDDAAIRLGIELAQKYPKNHIMTGQELWYAVHSHLDQLPGKVVPR
;
A
#
# COMPACT_ATOMS: atom_id res chain seq x y z
N PRO A 1 -11.57 10.14 7.99
CA PRO A 1 -11.64 8.66 7.84
C PRO A 1 -10.26 8.10 7.47
N TRP A 2 -9.89 6.95 8.00
CA TRP A 2 -8.57 6.30 7.80
C TRP A 2 -8.52 5.47 6.51
N ASP A 3 -9.66 4.93 6.08
CA ASP A 3 -9.80 4.29 4.79
C ASP A 3 -9.82 5.36 3.69
N HIS A 4 -8.74 5.40 2.91
CA HIS A 4 -8.59 6.34 1.80
C HIS A 4 -9.14 5.78 0.48
N LYS A 5 -9.64 4.54 0.44
CA LYS A 5 -10.23 3.94 -0.77
C LYS A 5 -11.33 4.83 -1.38
N PRO A 6 -12.26 5.45 -0.62
CA PRO A 6 -13.25 6.35 -1.21
C PRO A 6 -12.65 7.55 -1.96
N LYS A 7 -11.59 8.16 -1.40
CA LYS A 7 -10.91 9.31 -2.05
C LYS A 7 -10.16 8.87 -3.30
N LEU A 8 -9.50 7.71 -3.26
CA LEU A 8 -8.81 7.15 -4.42
C LEU A 8 -9.81 6.81 -5.53
N ARG A 9 -10.98 6.27 -5.19
CA ARG A 9 -12.07 6.02 -6.16
C ARG A 9 -12.48 7.28 -6.89
N GLU A 10 -12.68 8.37 -6.16
CA GLU A 10 -13.06 9.67 -6.72
C GLU A 10 -11.95 10.25 -7.62
N MET A 11 -10.69 10.23 -7.15
CA MET A 11 -9.55 10.79 -7.88
C MET A 11 -9.30 10.09 -9.23
N PHE A 12 -9.62 8.81 -9.34
CA PHE A 12 -9.37 8.00 -10.53
C PHE A 12 -10.65 7.65 -11.30
N ASP A 13 -11.78 8.30 -11.00
CA ASP A 13 -13.09 8.07 -11.63
C ASP A 13 -13.49 6.58 -11.67
N MET A 14 -13.33 5.90 -10.52
CA MET A 14 -13.56 4.47 -10.43
C MET A 14 -15.05 4.15 -10.31
N GLN A 15 -15.58 3.32 -11.22
CA GLN A 15 -16.93 2.82 -11.07
C GLN A 15 -17.03 1.81 -9.92
N PRO A 16 -18.12 1.85 -9.11
CA PRO A 16 -18.35 0.88 -8.04
C PRO A 16 -18.31 -0.55 -8.59
N GLY A 17 -17.48 -1.41 -7.97
CA GLY A 17 -17.31 -2.82 -8.39
C GLY A 17 -16.10 -3.10 -9.27
N LEU A 18 -15.38 -2.07 -9.74
CA LEU A 18 -14.03 -2.20 -10.34
C LEU A 18 -12.89 -2.02 -9.31
N ASP A 19 -13.26 -1.92 -8.05
CA ASP A 19 -12.42 -1.61 -6.90
C ASP A 19 -11.30 -2.63 -6.61
N GLY A 20 -11.25 -3.78 -7.30
CA GLY A 20 -10.14 -4.74 -7.20
C GLY A 20 -9.27 -4.80 -8.45
N HIS A 21 -9.48 -3.88 -9.41
CA HIS A 21 -8.95 -4.02 -10.77
C HIS A 21 -8.18 -2.80 -11.27
N ILE A 22 -8.13 -1.70 -10.53
CA ILE A 22 -7.33 -0.53 -10.95
C ILE A 22 -5.88 -0.74 -10.52
N ARG A 23 -5.05 -1.11 -11.49
CA ARG A 23 -3.60 -1.22 -11.26
C ARG A 23 -2.95 0.13 -11.58
N THR A 24 -2.26 0.72 -10.61
CA THR A 24 -1.56 2.00 -10.81
C THR A 24 -0.12 1.77 -11.26
N ASN A 25 0.31 2.51 -12.29
CA ASN A 25 1.74 2.64 -12.60
C ASN A 25 2.34 3.67 -11.64
N MET A 26 3.14 3.26 -10.66
CA MET A 26 3.90 4.21 -9.87
C MET A 26 5.13 4.69 -10.67
N TYR A 27 4.90 5.48 -11.73
CA TYR A 27 5.83 6.07 -12.71
C TYR A 27 5.94 5.35 -14.07
N PRO A 28 6.01 6.11 -15.19
CA PRO A 28 6.35 5.55 -16.49
C PRO A 28 7.77 5.00 -16.42
N SER A 29 7.95 3.86 -17.07
CA SER A 29 9.22 3.17 -17.26
C SER A 29 10.32 4.10 -17.79
N THR A 30 11.06 4.74 -16.90
CA THR A 30 12.37 5.33 -17.23
C THR A 30 13.44 4.47 -16.58
N ALA A 31 13.84 3.45 -17.36
CA ALA A 31 15.14 2.81 -17.40
C ALA A 31 15.88 2.56 -16.05
N ILE A 32 15.78 1.32 -15.56
CA ILE A 32 16.87 0.32 -15.39
C ILE A 32 16.22 -0.91 -14.71
N GLY A 33 15.66 -1.84 -15.49
CA GLY A 33 15.20 -3.19 -15.07
C GLY A 33 14.11 -3.23 -13.96
N VAL A 34 13.32 -4.28 -13.75
CA VAL A 34 13.39 -5.67 -14.23
C VAL A 34 11.98 -6.28 -14.33
N ARG A 35 10.89 -5.57 -14.00
CA ARG A 35 9.54 -6.16 -14.03
C ARG A 35 8.48 -5.12 -14.43
N GLN A 36 7.87 -5.31 -15.60
CA GLN A 36 6.68 -4.55 -16.01
C GLN A 36 5.48 -5.08 -15.23
N MET A 37 5.36 -4.64 -13.98
CA MET A 37 4.30 -5.09 -13.07
C MET A 37 3.39 -3.92 -12.74
N ALA A 38 2.11 -4.21 -12.60
CA ALA A 38 1.12 -3.26 -12.15
C ALA A 38 0.68 -3.67 -10.73
N VAL A 39 0.62 -2.71 -9.82
CA VAL A 39 0.24 -2.92 -8.41
C VAL A 39 -1.19 -2.44 -8.20
N ASP A 40 -1.98 -3.20 -7.44
CA ASP A 40 -3.30 -2.77 -7.00
C ASP A 40 -3.25 -1.40 -6.32
N TYR A 41 -4.23 -0.56 -6.58
CA TYR A 41 -4.29 0.76 -5.96
C TYR A 41 -4.58 0.67 -4.44
N ASP A 42 -5.21 -0.41 -3.98
CA ASP A 42 -5.50 -0.61 -2.55
C ASP A 42 -4.22 -0.74 -1.69
N VAL A 43 -3.12 -1.19 -2.28
CA VAL A 43 -1.79 -1.31 -1.64
C VAL A 43 -1.34 0.02 -1.05
N TRP A 44 -1.60 1.14 -1.73
CA TRP A 44 -1.20 2.47 -1.24
C TRP A 44 -1.90 2.85 0.05
N SER A 45 -3.19 2.53 0.15
CA SER A 45 -3.97 2.80 1.36
C SER A 45 -3.47 1.96 2.54
N ASN A 46 -3.12 0.70 2.29
CA ASN A 46 -2.60 -0.22 3.29
C ASN A 46 -1.17 0.15 3.76
N ILE A 47 -0.27 0.53 2.83
CA ILE A 47 1.06 1.07 3.18
C ILE A 47 0.90 2.33 4.04
N HIS A 48 0.02 3.25 3.65
CA HIS A 48 -0.21 4.48 4.41
C HIS A 48 -0.73 4.21 5.82
N TYR A 49 -1.71 3.30 5.94
CA TYR A 49 -2.27 2.88 7.23
C TYR A 49 -1.19 2.31 8.17
N GLY A 50 -0.36 1.38 7.66
CA GLY A 50 0.77 0.84 8.41
C GLY A 50 1.78 1.90 8.83
N TYR A 51 2.15 2.80 7.91
CA TYR A 51 3.12 3.86 8.16
C TYR A 51 2.64 4.83 9.25
N VAL A 52 1.45 5.43 9.07
CA VAL A 52 0.90 6.41 10.02
C VAL A 52 0.63 5.76 11.37
N GLY A 53 0.06 4.56 11.38
CA GLY A 53 -0.22 3.81 12.60
C GLY A 53 1.03 3.52 13.43
N ALA A 54 2.10 3.07 12.77
CA ALA A 54 3.38 2.83 13.43
C ALA A 54 4.00 4.13 13.97
N ARG A 55 3.92 5.23 13.21
CA ARG A 55 4.39 6.55 13.68
C ARG A 55 3.59 7.09 14.87
N ALA A 56 2.32 6.73 14.96
CA ALA A 56 1.45 7.02 16.10
C ALA A 56 1.70 6.10 17.32
N GLY A 57 2.60 5.11 17.21
CA GLY A 57 2.95 4.20 18.29
C GLY A 57 1.99 3.00 18.44
N ILE A 58 1.14 2.75 17.45
CA ILE A 58 0.22 1.59 17.48
C ILE A 58 1.03 0.32 17.18
N PRO A 59 0.90 -0.75 18.00
CA PRO A 59 1.60 -2.01 17.75
C PRO A 59 1.22 -2.65 16.41
N ALA A 60 2.19 -3.27 15.73
CA ALA A 60 1.98 -3.93 14.44
C ALA A 60 0.82 -4.94 14.46
N LYS A 61 0.72 -5.75 15.51
CA LYS A 61 -0.38 -6.72 15.69
C LYS A 61 -1.75 -6.03 15.75
N THR A 62 -1.83 -4.87 16.40
CA THR A 62 -3.05 -4.08 16.51
C THR A 62 -3.43 -3.46 15.18
N LEU A 63 -2.46 -3.00 14.39
CA LEU A 63 -2.72 -2.48 13.05
C LEU A 63 -3.28 -3.57 12.12
N ILE A 64 -2.63 -4.74 12.08
CA ILE A 64 -3.10 -5.86 11.26
C ILE A 64 -4.48 -6.34 11.72
N LEU A 65 -4.70 -6.49 13.03
CA LEU A 65 -6.02 -6.87 13.52
C LEU A 65 -7.07 -5.81 13.17
N GLY A 66 -6.72 -4.53 13.32
CA GLY A 66 -7.59 -3.40 13.02
C GLY A 66 -8.04 -3.36 11.57
N SER A 67 -7.17 -3.68 10.61
CA SER A 67 -7.54 -3.73 9.19
C SER A 67 -8.51 -4.86 8.86
N HIS A 68 -8.64 -5.88 9.72
CA HIS A 68 -9.58 -6.99 9.52
C HIS A 68 -10.93 -6.79 10.20
N ILE A 69 -10.98 -6.07 11.32
CA ILE A 69 -12.19 -5.99 12.17
C ILE A 69 -12.83 -4.60 12.24
N ALA A 70 -12.15 -3.55 11.78
CA ALA A 70 -12.69 -2.20 11.85
C ALA A 70 -13.92 -2.04 10.92
N PRO A 71 -14.92 -1.23 11.28
CA PRO A 71 -15.99 -0.87 10.36
C PRO A 71 -15.41 -0.30 9.05
N GLY A 72 -15.79 -0.87 7.91
CA GLY A 72 -15.21 -0.57 6.61
C GLY A 72 -14.01 -1.44 6.21
N ALA A 73 -13.56 -2.36 7.08
CA ALA A 73 -12.64 -3.43 6.71
C ALA A 73 -13.25 -4.27 5.58
N GLY A 74 -12.45 -4.50 4.53
CA GLY A 74 -12.80 -5.41 3.45
C GLY A 74 -12.56 -6.87 3.85
N GLN A 75 -12.50 -7.76 2.86
CA GLN A 75 -12.09 -9.14 3.11
C GLN A 75 -10.62 -9.18 3.57
N THR A 76 -10.31 -10.11 4.47
CA THR A 76 -8.92 -10.41 4.86
C THR A 76 -8.14 -10.92 3.66
N ASP A 77 -7.12 -10.17 3.26
CA ASP A 77 -6.23 -10.48 2.13
C ASP A 77 -4.78 -10.47 2.62
N ALA A 78 -4.01 -11.52 2.33
CA ALA A 78 -2.60 -11.61 2.69
C ALA A 78 -1.74 -10.49 2.03
N GLY A 79 -2.17 -9.98 0.88
CA GLY A 79 -1.58 -8.82 0.23
C GLY A 79 -1.80 -7.51 0.98
N ASP A 80 -2.95 -7.36 1.64
CA ASP A 80 -3.24 -6.20 2.49
C ASP A 80 -2.32 -6.20 3.72
N ASP A 81 -2.17 -7.35 4.37
CA ASP A 81 -1.28 -7.51 5.52
C ASP A 81 0.18 -7.23 5.15
N ALA A 82 0.62 -7.69 3.99
CA ALA A 82 1.96 -7.43 3.48
C ALA A 82 2.18 -5.93 3.20
N ALA A 83 1.21 -5.27 2.58
CA ALA A 83 1.27 -3.83 2.34
C ALA A 83 1.31 -3.02 3.66
N ILE A 84 0.52 -3.40 4.66
CA ILE A 84 0.55 -2.78 6.00
C ILE A 84 1.92 -2.98 6.66
N ARG A 85 2.48 -4.19 6.59
CA ARG A 85 3.82 -4.50 7.13
C ARG A 85 4.91 -3.67 6.46
N LEU A 86 4.84 -3.49 5.14
CA LEU A 86 5.76 -2.60 4.41
C LEU A 86 5.66 -1.16 4.92
N GLY A 87 4.44 -0.65 5.16
CA GLY A 87 4.24 0.66 5.78
C GLY A 87 4.88 0.79 7.16
N ILE A 88 4.73 -0.24 8.00
CA ILE A 88 5.33 -0.29 9.34
C ILE A 88 6.87 -0.30 9.25
N GLU A 89 7.44 -1.10 8.34
CA GLU A 89 8.89 -1.14 8.12
C GLU A 89 9.43 0.23 7.70
N LEU A 90 8.76 0.90 6.76
CA LEU A 90 9.12 2.25 6.32
C LEU A 90 9.10 3.26 7.49
N ALA A 91 8.11 3.16 8.38
CA ALA A 91 8.02 4.02 9.55
C ALA A 91 9.14 3.78 10.59
N GLN A 92 9.66 2.55 10.66
CA GLN A 92 10.75 2.17 11.56
C GLN A 92 12.13 2.48 10.96
N LYS A 93 12.28 2.30 9.65
CA LYS A 93 13.53 2.52 8.91
C LYS A 93 13.99 3.98 8.97
N TYR A 94 13.05 4.92 8.85
CA TYR A 94 13.37 6.33 8.75
C TYR A 94 13.10 7.08 10.08
N PRO A 95 13.92 8.05 10.48
CA PRO A 95 13.64 8.87 11.67
C PRO A 95 12.40 9.75 11.47
N LYS A 96 11.78 10.26 12.55
CA LYS A 96 10.48 10.97 12.49
C LYS A 96 10.52 12.27 11.65
N ASN A 97 11.68 12.92 11.57
CA ASN A 97 11.91 14.13 10.79
C ASN A 97 12.31 13.85 9.33
N HIS A 98 12.42 12.58 8.93
CA HIS A 98 12.70 12.22 7.54
C HIS A 98 11.46 12.40 6.68
N ILE A 99 11.58 13.20 5.62
CA ILE A 99 10.58 13.32 4.58
C ILE A 99 10.88 12.25 3.53
N MET A 100 10.07 11.18 3.53
CA MET A 100 10.20 10.10 2.56
C MET A 100 9.95 10.61 1.14
N THR A 101 10.91 10.36 0.26
CA THR A 101 10.82 10.76 -1.15
C THR A 101 10.01 9.74 -1.95
N GLY A 102 9.49 10.18 -3.11
CA GLY A 102 8.83 9.26 -4.05
C GLY A 102 9.75 8.13 -4.53
N GLN A 103 11.05 8.40 -4.68
CA GLN A 103 12.05 7.41 -5.09
C GLN A 103 12.30 6.35 -4.00
N GLU A 104 12.36 6.75 -2.72
CA GLU A 104 12.50 5.80 -1.61
C GLU A 104 11.29 4.88 -1.48
N LEU A 105 10.08 5.46 -1.58
CA LEU A 105 8.84 4.68 -1.61
C LEU A 105 8.83 3.74 -2.80
N TRP A 106 9.29 4.21 -3.97
CA TRP A 106 9.38 3.40 -5.18
C TRP A 106 10.30 2.20 -5.00
N TYR A 107 11.52 2.41 -4.50
CA TYR A 107 12.46 1.31 -4.25
C TYR A 107 11.90 0.31 -3.25
N ALA A 108 11.30 0.79 -2.17
CA ALA A 108 10.73 -0.07 -1.14
C ALA A 108 9.61 -0.95 -1.70
N VAL A 109 8.70 -0.40 -2.51
CA VAL A 109 7.63 -1.19 -3.11
C VAL A 109 8.19 -2.18 -4.14
N HIS A 110 9.13 -1.74 -5.00
CA HIS A 110 9.70 -2.59 -6.03
C HIS A 110 10.50 -3.77 -5.47
N SER A 111 11.18 -3.59 -4.34
CA SER A 111 11.89 -4.67 -3.65
C SER A 111 10.97 -5.66 -2.94
N HIS A 112 9.68 -5.32 -2.77
CA HIS A 112 8.69 -6.11 -2.04
C HIS A 112 7.57 -6.67 -2.93
N LEU A 113 7.66 -6.52 -4.27
CA LEU A 113 6.61 -6.99 -5.19
C LEU A 113 6.29 -8.49 -5.01
N ASP A 114 7.30 -9.33 -4.80
CA ASP A 114 7.13 -10.77 -4.59
C ASP A 114 6.43 -11.10 -3.26
N GLN A 115 6.34 -10.13 -2.34
CA GLN A 115 5.71 -10.28 -1.03
C GLN A 115 4.28 -9.72 -1.00
N LEU A 116 3.74 -9.25 -2.12
CA LEU A 116 2.40 -8.68 -2.24
C LEU A 116 1.47 -9.63 -3.02
N PRO A 117 1.10 -10.80 -2.45
CA PRO A 117 0.30 -11.81 -3.16
C PRO A 117 -1.06 -11.24 -3.58
N GLY A 118 -1.50 -11.55 -4.79
CA GLY A 118 -2.78 -11.08 -5.33
C GLY A 118 -2.84 -9.60 -5.73
N LYS A 119 -1.83 -8.80 -5.33
CA LYS A 119 -1.79 -7.35 -5.59
C LYS A 119 -0.90 -6.95 -6.76
N VAL A 120 -0.08 -7.86 -7.27
CA VAL A 120 0.87 -7.61 -8.35
C VAL A 120 0.51 -8.47 -9.56
N VAL A 121 0.43 -7.85 -10.73
CA VAL A 121 0.17 -8.56 -12.00
C VAL A 121 1.21 -8.18 -13.06
N PRO A 122 1.60 -9.13 -13.94
CA PRO A 122 2.33 -8.78 -15.16
C PRO A 122 1.52 -7.81 -16.02
N ARG A 123 2.21 -6.93 -16.74
CA ARG A 123 1.63 -6.20 -17.87
C ARG A 123 1.31 -7.10 -19.05
#